data_AF-A0A2J8G2I7-F1
#
_entry.id   AF-A0A2J8G2I7-F1
#
_cell.length_a   1.000
_cell.length_b   1.000
_cell.length_c   1.000
_cell.angle_alpha   90.00
_cell.angle_beta   90.00
_cell.angle_gamma   90.00
#
_symmetry.space_group_name_H-M   'P 1'
#
loop_
_entity.id
_entity.type
_entity.pdbx_description
1 polymer ?
#
loop_
_entity_poly.entity_id
_entity_poly.type
_entity_poly.pdbx_seq_one_letter_code
_entity_poly.pdbx_strand_id
1 'polypeptide(L)'
;MPRTADRSGRGMSTGLHVIFGTGAIGLATFDALRHRGQTIRLVKQQDVQASPMVPRPAVWHSRRRRKHGARLASMENVYMYGPRRTPANGNPRLQPHTKKGQLWARMSQELLAAHRAGRVQVAIGRVCDYFGPRGGTQSNLGDRVFPAALAGKPASVLGNPDQLHTYR
;
A
#
# COMPACT_ATOMS: atom_id res chain seq x y z
N MET A 1 8.54 11.16 52.97
CA MET A 1 8.79 10.50 51.67
C MET A 1 7.64 9.57 51.33
N PRO A 2 6.83 9.89 50.31
CA PRO A 2 6.25 8.86 49.45
C PRO A 2 6.67 9.08 47.99
N ARG A 3 7.00 7.98 47.30
CA ARG A 3 7.37 7.92 45.88
C ARG A 3 6.18 8.32 44.99
N THR A 4 6.36 9.34 44.16
CA THR A 4 5.46 9.66 43.04
C THR A 4 5.69 8.68 41.90
N ALA A 5 4.63 7.96 41.52
CA ALA A 5 4.60 7.17 40.30
C ALA A 5 4.59 8.12 39.08
N ASP A 6 5.65 8.06 38.28
CA ASP A 6 5.70 8.64 36.94
C ASP A 6 4.70 7.89 36.04
N ARG A 7 3.50 8.44 35.91
CA ARG A 7 2.59 8.13 34.80
C ARG A 7 3.05 8.93 33.58
N SER A 8 4.09 8.46 32.92
CA SER A 8 4.47 8.95 31.59
C SER A 8 3.39 8.52 30.61
N GLY A 9 2.44 9.43 30.38
CA GLY A 9 1.43 9.32 29.34
C GLY A 9 2.11 9.03 28.00
N ARG A 10 1.75 7.89 27.41
CA ARG A 10 2.09 7.53 26.04
C ARG A 10 1.61 8.67 25.13
N GLY A 11 2.53 9.57 24.76
CA GLY A 11 2.25 10.73 23.93
C GLY A 11 1.53 10.31 22.65
N MET A 12 0.30 10.79 22.48
CA MET A 12 -0.41 10.64 21.22
C MET A 12 0.38 11.39 20.16
N SER A 13 0.90 10.68 19.14
CA SER A 13 1.53 11.35 18.00
C SER A 13 0.47 12.17 17.28
N THR A 14 0.45 13.49 17.51
CA THR A 14 -0.42 14.48 16.86
C THR A 14 0.02 14.78 15.42
N GLY A 15 0.46 13.74 14.70
CA GLY A 15 0.84 13.82 13.30
C GLY A 15 -0.37 13.66 12.39
N LEU A 16 -0.55 14.56 11.44
CA LEU A 16 -1.53 14.39 10.36
C LEU A 16 -1.10 13.22 9.46
N HIS A 17 -1.94 12.20 9.33
CA HIS A 17 -1.75 11.11 8.36
C HIS A 17 -2.42 11.47 7.05
N VAL A 18 -1.71 11.37 5.93
CA VAL A 18 -2.29 11.59 4.60
C VAL A 18 -2.30 10.27 3.85
N ILE A 19 -3.49 9.81 3.46
CA ILE A 19 -3.67 8.60 2.67
C ILE A 19 -4.02 8.99 1.25
N PHE A 20 -3.22 8.50 0.31
CA PHE A 20 -3.45 8.69 -1.12
C PHE A 20 -4.18 7.46 -1.67
N GLY A 21 -5.43 7.66 -2.09
CA GLY A 21 -6.31 6.60 -2.59
C GLY A 21 -7.49 6.32 -1.67
N THR A 22 -8.69 6.23 -2.26
CA THR A 22 -9.95 5.92 -1.55
C THR A 22 -10.52 4.56 -1.96
N GLY A 23 -9.67 3.65 -2.45
CA GLY A 23 -10.04 2.26 -2.71
C GLY A 23 -10.13 1.45 -1.40
N ALA A 24 -10.44 0.15 -1.51
CA ALA A 24 -10.67 -0.75 -0.39
C ALA A 24 -9.61 -0.62 0.72
N ILE A 25 -8.33 -0.67 0.34
CA ILE A 25 -7.22 -0.61 1.30
C ILE A 25 -7.05 0.80 1.90
N GLY A 26 -7.25 1.85 1.10
CA GLY A 26 -7.17 3.23 1.58
C GLY A 26 -8.24 3.53 2.63
N LEU A 27 -9.47 3.07 2.40
CA LEU A 27 -10.57 3.19 3.35
C LEU A 27 -10.39 2.28 4.56
N ALA A 28 -9.91 1.05 4.40
CA ALA A 28 -9.61 0.18 5.54
C ALA A 28 -8.51 0.78 6.44
N THR A 29 -7.50 1.41 5.83
CA THR A 29 -6.44 2.12 6.57
C THR A 29 -7.00 3.35 7.28
N PHE A 30 -7.89 4.10 6.63
CA PHE A 30 -8.60 5.22 7.25
C PHE A 30 -9.40 4.78 8.47
N ASP A 31 -10.24 3.74 8.33
CA ASP A 31 -11.06 3.20 9.41
C ASP A 31 -10.17 2.77 10.60
N ALA A 32 -9.09 2.04 10.33
CA ALA A 32 -8.15 1.58 11.36
C ALA A 32 -7.44 2.74 12.09
N LEU A 33 -7.02 3.79 11.38
CA LEU A 33 -6.38 4.95 12.00
C LEU A 33 -7.38 5.82 12.77
N ARG A 34 -8.60 5.96 12.26
CA ARG A 34 -9.68 6.69 12.94
C ARG A 34 -10.05 6.02 14.26
N HIS A 35 -10.13 4.68 14.29
CA HIS A 35 -10.36 3.92 15.53
C HIS A 35 -9.27 4.14 16.59
N ARG A 36 -8.07 4.56 16.18
CA ARG A 36 -6.94 4.89 17.07
C ARG A 36 -6.89 6.38 17.45
N GLY A 37 -7.93 7.15 17.15
CA GLY A 37 -8.00 8.58 17.45
C GLY A 37 -7.02 9.45 16.65
N GLN A 38 -6.49 8.95 15.53
CA GLN A 38 -5.56 9.70 14.69
C GLN A 38 -6.30 10.69 13.77
N THR A 39 -5.66 11.80 13.43
CA THR A 39 -6.17 12.74 12.43
C THR A 39 -5.71 12.31 11.04
N ILE A 40 -6.66 12.05 10.13
CA ILE A 40 -6.37 11.53 8.78
C ILE A 40 -7.01 12.42 7.71
N ARG A 41 -6.26 12.67 6.63
CA ARG A 41 -6.76 13.25 5.39
C ARG A 41 -6.67 12.22 4.26
N LEU A 42 -7.82 11.90 3.67
CA LEU A 42 -7.88 11.14 2.43
C LEU A 42 -7.68 12.07 1.23
N VAL A 43 -6.95 11.60 0.23
CA VAL A 43 -6.74 12.29 -1.05
C VAL A 43 -7.13 11.34 -2.17
N LYS A 44 -8.05 11.74 -3.06
CA LYS A 44 -8.46 10.91 -4.19
C LYS A 44 -7.41 10.92 -5.28
N GLN A 45 -7.34 9.86 -6.09
CA GLN A 45 -6.37 9.70 -7.17
C GLN A 45 -6.35 10.89 -8.16
N GLN A 46 -7.51 11.48 -8.44
CA GLN A 46 -7.65 12.69 -9.26
C GLN A 46 -6.95 13.92 -8.62
N ASP A 47 -6.98 14.02 -7.30
CA ASP A 47 -6.33 15.08 -6.53
C ASP A 47 -4.83 14.78 -6.31
N VAL A 48 -4.42 13.51 -6.42
CA VAL A 48 -3.01 13.07 -6.34
C VAL A 48 -2.21 13.56 -7.53
N GLN A 49 -2.77 13.53 -8.74
CA GLN A 49 -2.10 14.06 -9.93
C GLN A 49 -1.91 15.59 -9.87
N ALA A 50 -2.73 16.28 -9.07
CA ALA A 50 -2.65 17.72 -8.84
C ALA A 50 -1.77 18.10 -7.63
N SER A 51 -1.32 17.13 -6.82
CA SER A 51 -0.62 17.40 -5.57
C SER A 51 0.89 17.61 -5.78
N PRO A 52 1.49 18.74 -5.33
CA PRO A 52 2.92 19.01 -5.49
C PRO A 52 3.83 18.05 -4.71
N MET A 53 3.26 17.15 -3.90
CA MET A 53 3.99 16.17 -3.08
C MET A 53 4.12 14.78 -3.75
N VAL A 54 3.39 14.52 -4.85
CA VAL A 54 3.47 13.26 -5.61
C VAL A 54 3.74 13.60 -7.08
N PRO A 55 5.00 13.54 -7.53
CA PRO A 55 5.33 13.82 -8.92
C PRO A 55 4.70 12.77 -9.84
N ARG A 56 4.37 13.22 -11.05
CA ARG A 56 4.01 12.41 -12.23
C ARG A 56 5.01 11.25 -12.41
N PRO A 57 4.63 10.13 -13.06
CA PRO A 57 5.29 8.82 -12.99
C PRO A 57 6.73 8.71 -13.55
N ALA A 58 7.54 9.76 -13.48
CA ALA A 58 8.90 9.71 -13.97
C ALA A 58 9.94 10.57 -13.25
N VAL A 59 9.60 11.45 -12.29
CA VAL A 59 10.60 12.42 -11.82
C VAL A 59 10.42 12.84 -10.36
N TRP A 60 11.09 12.15 -9.42
CA TRP A 60 11.42 12.70 -8.09
C TRP A 60 12.70 13.54 -8.17
N HIS A 61 12.77 14.53 -9.08
CA HIS A 61 13.90 15.47 -9.13
C HIS A 61 13.63 16.72 -8.29
N SER A 62 14.72 17.16 -7.65
CA SER A 62 14.97 18.44 -7.00
C SER A 62 14.88 18.46 -5.46
N ARG A 63 16.09 18.45 -4.86
CA ARG A 63 16.59 19.25 -3.71
C ARG A 63 15.59 19.80 -2.67
N ARG A 64 14.56 19.06 -2.24
CA ARG A 64 13.81 19.40 -1.03
C ARG A 64 13.98 18.32 0.03
N ARG A 65 14.85 18.59 1.01
CA ARG A 65 14.74 17.98 2.34
C ARG A 65 13.34 18.32 2.87
N ARG A 66 12.59 17.33 3.38
CA ARG A 66 11.28 17.63 4.01
C ARG A 66 11.50 18.64 5.14
N LYS A 67 10.84 19.80 5.06
CA LYS A 67 10.78 20.78 6.15
C LYS A 67 10.03 20.27 7.40
N HIS A 68 9.29 19.16 7.30
CA HIS A 68 8.33 18.73 8.33
C HIS A 68 8.48 17.28 8.83
N GLY A 69 9.63 16.61 8.58
CA GLY A 69 9.93 15.30 9.18
C GLY A 69 9.00 14.13 8.86
N ALA A 70 8.00 14.28 7.99
CA ALA A 70 7.00 13.25 7.82
C ALA A 70 7.51 12.01 7.04
N ARG A 71 6.92 10.87 7.37
CA ARG A 71 7.27 9.54 6.85
C ARG A 71 6.25 9.12 5.80
N LEU A 72 6.67 8.29 4.85
CA LEU A 72 5.83 7.73 3.79
C LEU A 72 5.64 6.24 4.04
N ALA A 73 4.40 5.76 3.95
CA ALA A 73 4.11 4.34 3.78
C ALA A 73 3.67 4.13 2.33
N SER A 74 4.39 3.30 1.58
CA SER A 74 4.05 2.95 0.20
C SER A 74 3.50 1.53 0.18
N MET A 75 2.39 1.34 -0.52
CA MET A 75 1.82 0.02 -0.76
C MET A 75 1.96 -0.31 -2.24
N GLU A 76 2.70 -1.37 -2.53
CA GLU A 76 3.09 -1.77 -3.88
C GLU A 76 2.57 -3.17 -4.20
N ASN A 77 2.42 -3.47 -5.49
CA ASN A 77 2.06 -4.80 -5.95
C ASN A 77 3.32 -5.60 -6.32
N VAL A 78 3.30 -6.92 -6.11
CA VAL A 78 4.39 -7.87 -6.43
C VAL A 78 4.69 -8.12 -7.92
N TYR A 79 3.91 -7.57 -8.86
CA TYR A 79 4.10 -7.81 -10.32
C TYR A 79 5.52 -7.50 -10.85
N MET A 80 6.28 -6.67 -10.12
CA MET A 80 7.67 -6.37 -10.43
C MET A 80 8.62 -7.59 -10.39
N TYR A 81 8.20 -8.70 -9.78
CA TYR A 81 9.03 -9.90 -9.59
C TYR A 81 8.90 -10.95 -10.70
N GLY A 82 7.91 -10.80 -11.58
CA GLY A 82 7.62 -11.78 -12.61
C GLY A 82 7.07 -13.11 -12.09
N PRO A 83 6.81 -14.08 -12.99
CA PRO A 83 6.28 -15.39 -12.63
C PRO A 83 7.32 -16.17 -11.85
N ARG A 84 6.89 -16.89 -10.82
CA ARG A 84 7.76 -17.73 -9.99
C ARG A 84 7.05 -19.04 -9.70
N ARG A 85 7.81 -20.14 -9.69
CA ARG A 85 7.31 -21.47 -9.31
C ARG A 85 7.40 -21.72 -7.80
N THR A 86 8.21 -20.95 -7.09
CA THR A 86 8.44 -21.08 -5.65
C THR A 86 7.99 -19.82 -4.91
N PRO A 87 7.48 -19.97 -3.68
CA PRO A 87 7.22 -18.83 -2.82
C PRO A 87 8.49 -17.99 -2.65
N ALA A 88 8.35 -16.67 -2.78
CA ALA A 88 9.46 -15.78 -2.53
C ALA A 88 9.66 -15.60 -1.02
N ASN A 89 10.86 -15.88 -0.53
CA ASN A 89 11.33 -15.44 0.78
C ASN A 89 12.12 -14.13 0.62
N GLY A 90 11.97 -13.21 1.57
CA GLY A 90 12.71 -11.94 1.58
C GLY A 90 12.42 -11.02 0.38
N ASN A 91 13.47 -10.46 -0.23
CA ASN A 91 13.37 -9.50 -1.33
C ASN A 91 13.90 -10.11 -2.65
N PRO A 92 13.06 -10.83 -3.41
CA PRO A 92 13.48 -11.52 -4.62
C PRO A 92 13.92 -10.56 -5.72
N ARG A 93 14.71 -11.06 -6.69
CA ARG A 93 15.13 -10.27 -7.86
C ARG A 93 13.92 -9.77 -8.65
N LEU A 94 13.98 -8.50 -9.08
CA LEU A 94 13.01 -7.89 -9.98
C LEU A 94 13.16 -8.55 -11.36
N GLN A 95 12.07 -9.13 -11.88
CA GLN A 95 12.02 -9.77 -13.21
C GLN A 95 10.69 -9.42 -13.90
N PRO A 96 10.39 -8.13 -14.10
CA PRO A 96 9.10 -7.73 -14.66
C PRO A 96 9.02 -8.10 -16.15
N HIS A 97 7.97 -8.83 -16.52
CA HIS A 97 7.69 -9.27 -17.89
C HIS A 97 6.46 -8.60 -18.50
N THR A 98 5.78 -7.72 -17.75
CA THR A 98 4.63 -6.95 -18.20
C THR A 98 4.93 -5.45 -18.12
N LYS A 99 4.28 -4.64 -18.96
CA LYS A 99 4.40 -3.16 -18.90
C LYS A 99 4.06 -2.62 -17.51
N LYS A 100 3.01 -3.18 -16.87
CA LYS A 100 2.62 -2.84 -15.49
C LYS A 100 3.71 -3.21 -14.49
N GLY A 101 4.28 -4.41 -14.59
CA GLY A 101 5.38 -4.85 -13.73
C GLY A 101 6.64 -4.00 -13.89
N GLN A 102 6.98 -3.60 -15.12
CA GLN A 102 8.13 -2.74 -15.41
C GLN A 102 7.96 -1.34 -14.80
N LEU A 103 6.75 -0.76 -14.91
CA LEU A 103 6.43 0.51 -14.28
C LEU A 103 6.56 0.43 -12.75
N TRP A 104 5.98 -0.60 -12.11
CA TRP A 104 6.10 -0.79 -10.66
C TRP A 104 7.56 -0.99 -10.22
N ALA A 105 8.35 -1.77 -10.98
CA ALA A 105 9.77 -1.96 -10.71
C ALA A 105 10.52 -0.62 -10.72
N ARG A 106 10.30 0.20 -11.75
CA ARG A 106 10.92 1.53 -11.87
C ARG A 106 10.54 2.45 -10.72
N MET A 107 9.25 2.58 -10.42
CA MET A 107 8.76 3.44 -9.33
C MET A 107 9.34 3.03 -7.97
N SER A 108 9.39 1.72 -7.69
CA SER A 108 9.95 1.17 -6.46
C SER A 108 11.46 1.44 -6.34
N GLN A 109 12.21 1.29 -7.45
CA GLN A 109 13.64 1.62 -7.50
C GLN A 109 13.90 3.11 -7.25
N GLU A 110 13.13 4.00 -7.87
CA GLU A 110 13.23 5.44 -7.67
C GLU A 110 12.95 5.84 -6.21
N LEU A 111 11.92 5.24 -5.60
CA LEU A 111 11.55 5.49 -4.21
C LEU A 111 12.63 5.01 -3.23
N LEU A 112 13.19 3.82 -3.46
CA LEU A 112 14.31 3.29 -2.67
C LEU A 112 15.59 4.13 -2.86
N ALA A 113 15.86 4.63 -4.07
CA ALA A 113 16.98 5.53 -4.30
C ALA A 113 16.80 6.87 -3.58
N ALA A 114 15.59 7.42 -3.58
CA ALA A 114 15.27 8.62 -2.79
C ALA A 114 15.44 8.38 -1.29
N HIS A 115 15.06 7.19 -0.81
CA HIS A 115 15.25 6.82 0.59
C HIS A 115 16.72 6.73 0.99
N ARG A 116 17.52 6.00 0.21
CA ARG A 116 18.98 5.88 0.44
C ARG A 116 19.69 7.22 0.40
N ALA A 117 19.24 8.14 -0.45
CA ALA A 117 19.75 9.50 -0.52
C ALA A 117 19.26 10.42 0.62
N GLY A 118 18.52 9.90 1.61
CA GLY A 118 17.97 10.67 2.73
C GLY A 118 16.89 11.68 2.34
N ARG A 119 16.33 11.58 1.13
CA ARG A 119 15.31 12.50 0.61
C ARG A 119 13.91 12.17 1.13
N VAL A 120 13.65 10.89 1.42
CA VAL A 120 12.39 10.40 1.98
C VAL A 120 12.65 9.34 3.05
N GLN A 121 11.90 9.37 4.16
CA GLN A 121 11.78 8.22 5.07
C GLN A 121 10.58 7.41 4.61
N VAL A 122 10.78 6.15 4.19
CA VAL A 122 9.72 5.33 3.62
C VAL A 122 9.72 3.90 4.18
N ALA A 123 8.53 3.37 4.43
CA ALA A 123 8.28 1.94 4.60
C ALA A 123 7.49 1.44 3.38
N ILE A 124 7.91 0.34 2.77
CA ILE A 124 7.27 -0.24 1.58
C ILE A 124 6.68 -1.60 1.94
N GLY A 125 5.36 -1.73 1.83
CA GLY A 125 4.66 -3.00 1.91
C GLY A 125 4.34 -3.52 0.51
N ARG A 126 4.75 -4.74 0.19
CA ARG A 126 4.45 -5.40 -1.09
C ARG A 126 3.40 -6.48 -0.89
N VAL A 127 2.30 -6.40 -1.64
CA VAL A 127 1.16 -7.30 -1.54
C VAL A 127 0.80 -7.90 -2.90
N CYS A 128 0.26 -9.11 -2.88
CA CYS A 128 -0.16 -9.83 -4.08
C CYS A 128 -1.58 -9.40 -4.45
N ASP A 129 -2.55 -10.12 -3.89
CA ASP A 129 -3.98 -9.94 -4.09
C ASP A 129 -4.63 -9.74 -2.75
N TYR A 130 -5.70 -8.97 -2.74
CA TYR A 130 -6.48 -8.71 -1.54
C TYR A 130 -7.94 -9.02 -1.75
N PHE A 131 -8.63 -9.33 -0.65
CA PHE A 131 -10.07 -9.48 -0.60
C PHE A 131 -10.60 -8.94 0.73
N GLY A 132 -11.91 -8.74 0.81
CA GLY A 132 -12.57 -8.25 2.02
C GLY A 132 -13.57 -7.14 1.72
N PRO A 133 -14.14 -6.53 2.78
CA PRO A 133 -15.14 -5.48 2.64
C PRO A 133 -14.65 -4.36 1.72
N ARG A 134 -15.48 -3.95 0.77
CA ARG A 134 -15.18 -2.94 -0.26
C ARG A 134 -14.16 -3.37 -1.33
N GLY A 135 -13.74 -4.64 -1.35
CA GLY A 135 -12.90 -5.21 -2.40
C GLY A 135 -13.58 -5.30 -3.76
N GLY A 136 -14.87 -5.65 -3.79
CA GLY A 136 -15.76 -5.62 -4.96
C GLY A 136 -15.09 -5.95 -6.30
N THR A 137 -15.29 -5.10 -7.30
CA THR A 137 -14.69 -5.21 -8.65
C THR A 137 -13.16 -5.06 -8.70
N GLN A 138 -12.54 -4.57 -7.63
CA GLN A 138 -11.09 -4.31 -7.56
C GLN A 138 -10.30 -5.50 -6.99
N SER A 139 -11.02 -6.52 -6.49
CA SER A 139 -10.47 -7.78 -6.01
C SER A 139 -10.81 -8.90 -6.99
N ASN A 140 -9.82 -9.73 -7.33
CA ASN A 140 -10.03 -10.92 -8.16
C ASN A 140 -11.04 -11.90 -7.57
N LEU A 141 -11.21 -11.90 -6.24
CA LEU A 141 -12.19 -12.75 -5.54
C LEU A 141 -13.47 -12.00 -5.16
N GLY A 142 -13.58 -10.69 -5.40
CA GLY A 142 -14.70 -9.89 -4.92
C GLY A 142 -16.05 -10.28 -5.52
N ASP A 143 -16.55 -9.49 -6.46
CA ASP A 143 -17.94 -9.66 -6.94
C ASP A 143 -18.17 -10.95 -7.74
N ARG A 144 -17.11 -11.58 -8.25
CA ARG A 144 -17.19 -12.80 -9.08
C ARG A 144 -17.25 -14.10 -8.29
N VAL A 145 -16.79 -14.08 -7.03
CA VAL A 145 -16.63 -15.31 -6.24
C VAL A 145 -17.49 -15.27 -4.98
N PHE A 146 -17.29 -14.29 -4.09
CA PHE A 146 -17.97 -14.31 -2.78
C PHE A 146 -19.50 -14.29 -2.87
N PRO A 147 -20.16 -13.45 -3.68
CA PRO A 147 -21.62 -13.44 -3.75
C PRO A 147 -22.21 -14.78 -4.24
N ALA A 148 -21.60 -15.39 -5.25
CA ALA A 148 -22.06 -16.66 -5.80
C ALA A 148 -21.84 -17.80 -4.79
N ALA A 149 -20.64 -17.88 -4.19
CA ALA A 149 -20.30 -18.90 -3.21
C ALA A 149 -21.20 -18.84 -1.96
N LEU A 150 -21.46 -17.64 -1.43
CA LEU A 150 -22.37 -17.45 -0.29
C LEU A 150 -23.82 -17.83 -0.62
N ALA A 151 -24.22 -17.72 -1.89
CA ALA A 151 -25.53 -18.14 -2.37
C ALA A 151 -25.59 -19.62 -2.78
N GLY A 152 -24.52 -20.40 -2.57
CA GLY A 152 -24.44 -21.81 -2.99
C GLY A 152 -24.42 -22.00 -4.51
N LYS A 153 -24.04 -20.98 -5.28
CA LYS A 153 -24.01 -21.00 -6.75
C LYS A 153 -22.58 -21.16 -7.26
N PRO A 154 -22.40 -21.72 -8.48
CA PRO A 154 -21.09 -21.76 -9.12
C PRO A 154 -20.45 -20.37 -9.24
N ALA A 155 -19.20 -20.26 -8.83
CA ALA A 155 -18.40 -19.03 -8.89
C ALA A 155 -17.46 -19.04 -10.11
N SER A 156 -17.12 -17.86 -10.62
CA SER A 156 -16.17 -17.70 -11.72
C SER A 156 -14.86 -17.08 -11.22
N VAL A 157 -13.75 -17.77 -11.47
CA VAL A 157 -12.40 -17.26 -11.23
C VAL A 157 -11.70 -16.90 -12.53
N LEU A 158 -10.79 -15.94 -12.48
CA LEU A 158 -9.95 -15.59 -13.62
C LEU A 158 -8.71 -16.48 -13.63
N GLY A 159 -8.47 -17.18 -14.75
CA GLY A 159 -7.31 -18.06 -14.92
C GLY A 159 -7.53 -19.48 -14.38
N ASN A 160 -6.44 -20.20 -14.14
CA ASN A 160 -6.48 -21.57 -13.64
C ASN A 160 -6.76 -21.56 -12.11
N PRO A 161 -7.89 -22.11 -11.63
CA PRO A 161 -8.18 -22.21 -10.18
C PRO A 161 -7.14 -23.02 -9.40
N ASP A 162 -6.50 -23.99 -10.05
CA ASP A 162 -5.52 -24.88 -9.43
C ASP A 162 -4.11 -24.28 -9.41
N GLN A 163 -3.92 -23.12 -10.03
CA GLN A 163 -2.65 -22.42 -9.94
C GLN A 163 -2.45 -21.93 -8.50
N LEU A 164 -1.37 -22.39 -7.85
CA LEU A 164 -1.01 -21.94 -6.51
C LEU A 164 -0.87 -20.41 -6.49
N HIS A 165 -1.74 -19.77 -5.71
CA HIS A 165 -1.82 -18.33 -5.58
C HIS A 165 -2.16 -17.94 -4.15
N THR A 166 -1.70 -16.76 -3.70
CA THR A 166 -1.96 -16.26 -2.34
C THR A 166 -2.81 -15.00 -2.40
N TYR A 167 -3.98 -15.06 -1.76
CA TYR A 167 -4.88 -13.94 -1.52
C TYR A 167 -4.76 -13.52 -0.04
N ARG A 168 -4.59 -12.24 0.28
CA ARG A 168 -4.39 -11.73 1.65
C ARG A 168 -5.18 -10.48 1.99
#